data_AF-A0A7X6U8E9-F1
#
_entry.id   AF-A0A7X6U8E9-F1
#
_cell.length_a   1.000
_cell.length_b   1.000
_cell.length_c   1.000
_cell.angle_alpha   90.00
_cell.angle_beta   90.00
_cell.angle_gamma   90.00
#
_symmetry.space_group_name_H-M   'P 1'
#
loop_
_entity.id
_entity.type
_entity.pdbx_description
1 polymer ?
#
loop_
_entity_poly.entity_id
_entity_poly.type
_entity_poly.pdbx_seq_one_letter_code
_entity_poly.pdbx_strand_id
1 'polypeptide(L)'
;MSQAILTEILILVMGLRRRPYPLEEPARLVTRTLVSEIIAYLNSHLSEKLTLDRLASAFFVSKYHLCRTFKRATGATVLEYLTQKRVLQAKSLLEQGVAPSMAASQCGFGDYSTFYRAYRHLLGQTPSQTTVKQDSP
;
A
#
# COMPACT_ATOMS: atom_id res chain seq x y z
N MET A 1 -44.52 -43.44 1.90
CA MET A 1 -43.21 -43.88 2.44
C MET A 1 -42.05 -43.23 1.68
N SER A 2 -41.97 -43.39 0.35
CA SER A 2 -40.86 -42.89 -0.50
C SER A 2 -40.75 -41.36 -0.67
N GLN A 3 -41.86 -40.61 -0.60
CA GLN A 3 -41.85 -39.13 -0.71
C GLN A 3 -41.27 -38.43 0.53
N ALA A 4 -41.45 -38.99 1.73
CA ALA A 4 -41.01 -38.39 3.00
C ALA A 4 -39.48 -38.39 3.14
N ILE A 5 -38.85 -39.49 2.70
CA ILE A 5 -37.39 -39.67 2.71
C ILE A 5 -36.74 -38.67 1.74
N LEU A 6 -37.37 -38.41 0.60
CA LEU A 6 -36.85 -37.44 -0.37
C LEU A 6 -36.88 -36.01 0.18
N THR A 7 -37.95 -35.61 0.88
CA THR A 7 -38.03 -34.30 1.52
C THR A 7 -37.06 -34.15 2.69
N GLU A 8 -36.86 -35.19 3.51
CA GLU A 8 -35.87 -35.16 4.59
C GLU A 8 -34.45 -35.01 4.04
N ILE A 9 -34.12 -35.76 2.99
CA ILE A 9 -32.82 -35.64 2.31
C ILE A 9 -32.66 -34.26 1.69
N LEU A 10 -33.70 -33.69 1.09
CA LEU A 10 -33.65 -32.35 0.49
C LEU A 10 -33.42 -31.25 1.55
N ILE A 11 -34.05 -31.36 2.71
CA ILE A 11 -33.85 -30.44 3.85
C ILE A 11 -32.45 -30.60 4.44
N LEU A 12 -31.93 -31.83 4.52
CA LEU A 12 -30.55 -32.10 4.95
C LEU A 12 -29.52 -31.57 3.94
N VAL A 13 -29.75 -31.70 2.64
CA VAL A 13 -28.86 -31.19 1.57
C VAL A 13 -28.92 -29.65 1.50
N MET A 14 -30.09 -29.04 1.68
CA MET A 14 -30.23 -27.58 1.81
C MET A 14 -29.66 -27.06 3.13
N GLY A 15 -29.75 -27.84 4.21
CA GLY A 15 -29.23 -27.53 5.55
C GLY A 15 -27.71 -27.70 5.67
N LEU A 16 -27.10 -28.65 4.95
CA LEU A 16 -25.65 -28.78 4.80
C LEU A 16 -25.04 -27.65 3.95
N ARG A 17 -25.90 -26.89 3.26
CA ARG A 17 -25.55 -25.61 2.60
C ARG A 17 -25.75 -24.39 3.52
N ARG A 18 -25.90 -24.60 4.84
CA ARG A 18 -25.77 -23.55 5.88
C ARG A 18 -24.38 -23.56 6.55
N ARG A 19 -23.32 -23.68 5.75
CA ARG A 19 -22.22 -22.74 6.02
C ARG A 19 -22.64 -21.47 5.31
N PRO A 20 -22.76 -20.30 5.97
CA PRO A 20 -22.61 -19.08 5.21
C PRO A 20 -21.24 -19.21 4.55
N TYR A 21 -21.22 -19.58 3.27
CA TYR A 21 -20.07 -19.23 2.45
C TYR A 21 -19.99 -17.72 2.65
N PRO A 22 -18.92 -17.18 3.25
CA PRO A 22 -18.70 -15.76 3.16
C PRO A 22 -18.38 -15.56 1.68
N LEU A 23 -19.42 -15.43 0.86
CA LEU A 23 -19.28 -14.73 -0.40
C LEU A 23 -18.86 -13.34 0.06
N GLU A 24 -17.56 -13.09 0.06
CA GLU A 24 -17.08 -11.73 0.25
C GLU A 24 -17.91 -10.88 -0.71
N GLU A 25 -18.72 -9.98 -0.15
CA GLU A 25 -19.66 -9.22 -0.96
C GLU A 25 -18.90 -8.63 -2.17
N PRO A 26 -19.47 -8.65 -3.38
CA PRO A 26 -18.77 -8.22 -4.59
C PRO A 26 -18.12 -6.84 -4.41
N ALA A 27 -18.75 -5.95 -3.63
CA ALA A 27 -18.19 -4.65 -3.25
C ALA A 27 -16.87 -4.75 -2.42
N ARG A 28 -16.76 -5.70 -1.49
CA ARG A 28 -15.54 -5.93 -0.70
C ARG A 28 -14.39 -6.49 -1.56
N LEU A 29 -14.69 -7.42 -2.47
CA LEU A 29 -13.72 -7.95 -3.42
C LEU A 29 -13.20 -6.84 -4.34
N VAL A 30 -14.10 -6.05 -4.94
CA VAL A 30 -13.72 -4.89 -5.78
C VAL A 30 -12.87 -3.88 -4.99
N THR A 31 -13.23 -3.60 -3.74
CA THR A 31 -12.45 -2.71 -2.86
C THR A 31 -11.04 -3.26 -2.63
N ARG A 32 -10.89 -4.56 -2.36
CA ARG A 32 -9.58 -5.20 -2.16
C ARG A 32 -8.74 -5.15 -3.43
N THR A 33 -9.33 -5.47 -4.57
CA THR A 33 -8.67 -5.41 -5.87
C THR A 33 -8.19 -3.99 -6.18
N LEU A 34 -9.05 -2.97 -6.02
CA LEU A 34 -8.70 -1.57 -6.20
C LEU A 34 -7.50 -1.14 -5.33
N VAL A 35 -7.51 -1.50 -4.05
CA VAL A 35 -6.41 -1.12 -3.13
C VAL A 35 -5.11 -1.84 -3.52
N SER A 36 -5.20 -3.11 -3.91
CA SER A 36 -4.06 -3.88 -4.40
C SER A 36 -3.42 -3.25 -5.64
N GLU A 37 -4.24 -2.86 -6.61
CA GLU A 37 -3.78 -2.20 -7.84
C GLU A 37 -3.18 -0.81 -7.55
N ILE A 38 -3.79 -0.03 -6.66
CA ILE A 38 -3.22 1.25 -6.21
C ILE A 38 -1.85 1.01 -5.56
N ILE A 39 -1.72 0.03 -4.66
CA ILE A 39 -0.43 -0.29 -4.02
C ILE A 39 0.63 -0.67 -5.06
N ALA A 40 0.28 -1.53 -6.02
CA ALA A 40 1.18 -1.92 -7.09
C ALA A 40 1.66 -0.70 -7.89
N TYR A 41 0.72 0.17 -8.26
CA TYR A 41 1.03 1.42 -8.97
C TYR A 41 1.92 2.35 -8.16
N LEU A 42 1.66 2.53 -6.86
CA LEU A 42 2.49 3.38 -6.01
C LEU A 42 3.93 2.85 -5.92
N ASN A 43 4.10 1.53 -5.79
CA ASN A 43 5.42 0.90 -5.69
C ASN A 43 6.23 1.00 -6.98
N SER A 44 5.59 0.98 -8.16
CA SER A 44 6.29 1.14 -9.43
C SER A 44 6.61 2.60 -9.78
N HIS A 45 5.99 3.58 -9.12
CA HIS A 45 6.16 5.02 -9.40
C HIS A 45 6.69 5.80 -8.19
N LEU A 46 7.47 5.18 -7.30
CA LEU A 46 7.96 5.82 -6.07
C LEU A 46 8.80 7.07 -6.34
N SER A 47 9.61 7.09 -7.40
CA SER A 47 10.48 8.24 -7.71
C SER A 47 9.75 9.42 -8.36
N GLU A 48 8.49 9.25 -8.77
CA GLU A 48 7.76 10.26 -9.53
C GLU A 48 6.96 11.22 -8.65
N LYS A 49 6.66 12.41 -9.21
CA LYS A 49 5.70 13.33 -8.59
C LYS A 49 4.28 12.80 -8.76
N LEU A 50 3.82 12.04 -7.78
CA LEU A 50 2.46 11.53 -7.68
C LEU A 50 1.54 12.53 -6.98
N THR A 51 0.35 12.74 -7.53
CA THR A 51 -0.72 13.51 -6.92
C THR A 51 -1.98 12.67 -6.80
N LEU A 52 -2.83 13.00 -5.83
CA LEU A 52 -4.12 12.33 -5.66
C LEU A 52 -5.03 12.50 -6.90
N ASP A 53 -4.92 13.62 -7.62
CA ASP A 53 -5.58 13.83 -8.91
C ASP A 53 -5.20 12.79 -9.96
N ARG A 54 -3.90 12.53 -10.11
CA ARG A 54 -3.41 11.55 -11.09
C ARG A 54 -3.87 10.14 -10.74
N LEU A 55 -3.82 9.77 -9.46
CA LEU A 55 -4.30 8.47 -8.99
C LEU A 55 -5.82 8.33 -9.18
N ALA A 56 -6.60 9.32 -8.78
CA ALA A 56 -8.05 9.33 -8.98
C ALA A 56 -8.43 9.13 -10.46
N SER A 57 -7.71 9.82 -11.35
CA SER A 57 -7.91 9.71 -12.80
C SER A 57 -7.50 8.34 -13.34
N ALA A 58 -6.36 7.79 -12.91
CA ALA A 58 -5.86 6.50 -13.36
C ALA A 58 -6.75 5.31 -12.96
N PHE A 59 -7.42 5.41 -11.80
CA PHE A 59 -8.28 4.36 -11.26
C PHE A 59 -9.78 4.65 -11.42
N PHE A 60 -10.15 5.71 -12.14
CA PHE A 60 -11.55 6.10 -12.41
C PHE A 60 -12.41 6.23 -11.13
N VAL A 61 -11.83 6.76 -10.06
CA VAL A 61 -12.51 6.96 -8.77
C VAL A 61 -12.34 8.38 -8.26
N SER A 62 -13.28 8.86 -7.45
CA SER A 62 -13.11 10.16 -6.80
C SER A 62 -11.94 10.12 -5.80
N LYS A 63 -11.25 11.25 -5.62
CA LYS A 63 -10.18 11.38 -4.60
C LYS A 63 -10.66 11.00 -3.20
N TYR A 64 -11.89 11.41 -2.86
CA TYR A 64 -12.47 11.10 -1.56
C TYR A 64 -12.64 9.60 -1.37
N HIS A 65 -13.19 8.91 -2.37
CA HIS A 65 -13.34 7.46 -2.33
C HIS A 65 -11.97 6.77 -2.24
N LEU A 66 -11.01 7.17 -3.08
CA LEU A 66 -9.64 6.63 -3.09
C LEU A 66 -8.98 6.76 -1.72
N CYS A 67 -8.95 7.96 -1.14
CA CYS A 67 -8.32 8.21 0.16
C CYS A 67 -8.99 7.43 1.29
N ARG A 68 -10.33 7.43 1.34
CA ARG A 68 -11.10 6.71 2.37
C ARG A 68 -10.89 5.20 2.25
N THR A 69 -11.00 4.67 1.04
CA THR A 69 -10.87 3.23 0.75
C THR A 69 -9.45 2.75 1.04
N PHE A 70 -8.44 3.48 0.59
CA PHE A 70 -7.04 3.17 0.84
C PHE A 70 -6.74 3.18 2.33
N LYS A 71 -7.07 4.27 3.05
CA LYS A 71 -6.82 4.36 4.50
C LYS A 71 -7.56 3.29 5.30
N ARG A 72 -8.79 2.96 4.93
CA ARG A 72 -9.55 1.89 5.59
C ARG A 72 -8.90 0.52 5.40
N ALA A 73 -8.28 0.28 4.24
CA ALA A 73 -7.66 -1.00 3.93
C ALA A 73 -6.22 -1.14 4.43
N THR A 74 -5.43 -0.07 4.41
CA THR A 74 -3.99 -0.09 4.73
C THR A 74 -3.65 0.49 6.10
N GLY A 75 -4.59 1.22 6.72
CA GLY A 75 -4.35 1.97 7.96
C GLY A 75 -3.62 3.31 7.77
N ALA A 76 -3.11 3.60 6.58
CA ALA A 76 -2.33 4.80 6.28
C ALA A 76 -2.94 5.58 5.11
N THR A 77 -2.72 6.89 5.08
CA THR A 77 -2.99 7.68 3.87
C THR A 77 -2.02 7.30 2.75
N VAL A 78 -2.40 7.61 1.51
CA VAL A 78 -1.53 7.39 0.33
C VAL A 78 -0.19 8.10 0.49
N LEU A 79 -0.19 9.33 1.02
CA LEU A 79 1.03 10.11 1.20
C LEU A 79 1.93 9.54 2.30
N GLU A 80 1.37 9.09 3.41
CA GLU A 80 2.13 8.38 4.47
C GLU A 80 2.75 7.10 3.92
N TYR A 81 1.98 6.31 3.17
CA TYR A 81 2.48 5.08 2.54
C TYR A 81 3.66 5.37 1.59
N LEU A 82 3.49 6.34 0.69
CA LEU A 82 4.55 6.76 -0.23
C LEU A 82 5.79 7.24 0.53
N THR A 83 5.60 8.10 1.53
CA THR A 83 6.71 8.64 2.33
C THR A 83 7.48 7.50 3.01
N GLN A 84 6.78 6.55 3.63
CA GLN A 84 7.40 5.40 4.26
C GLN A 84 8.19 4.55 3.26
N LYS A 85 7.61 4.21 2.11
CA LYS A 85 8.30 3.43 1.07
C LYS A 85 9.55 4.15 0.54
N ARG A 86 9.45 5.45 0.29
CA ARG A 86 10.58 6.27 -0.17
C ARG A 86 11.71 6.35 0.86
N VAL A 87 11.39 6.50 2.15
CA VAL A 87 12.40 6.49 3.21
C VAL A 87 13.11 5.14 3.27
N LEU A 88 12.38 4.02 3.18
CA LEU A 88 12.99 2.69 3.20
C LEU A 88 13.88 2.44 1.98
N GLN A 89 13.49 2.91 0.79
CA GLN A 89 14.33 2.85 -0.40
C GLN A 89 15.58 3.73 -0.24
N ALA A 90 15.43 4.95 0.29
CA ALA A 90 16.55 5.85 0.54
C ALA A 90 17.54 5.24 1.55
N LYS A 91 17.06 4.57 2.60
CA LYS A 91 17.91 3.84 3.56
C LYS A 91 18.79 2.82 2.83
N SER A 92 18.23 2.03 1.92
CA SER A 92 18.98 1.05 1.13
C SER A 92 20.05 1.72 0.26
N LEU A 93 19.75 2.86 -0.36
CA LEU A 93 20.73 3.63 -1.14
C LEU A 93 21.86 4.19 -0.26
N LEU A 94 21.53 4.70 0.93
CA LEU A 94 22.53 5.21 1.88
C LEU A 94 23.46 4.09 2.39
N GLU A 95 22.91 2.90 2.63
CA GLU A 95 23.68 1.71 3.01
C GLU A 95 24.62 1.25 1.88
N GLN A 96 24.29 1.58 0.62
CA GLN A 96 25.15 1.36 -0.55
C GLN A 96 26.18 2.50 -0.76
N GLY A 97 26.23 3.49 0.15
CA GLY A 97 27.17 4.61 0.07
C GLY A 97 26.69 5.78 -0.79
N VAL A 98 25.43 5.80 -1.25
CA VAL A 98 24.89 6.94 -1.99
C VAL A 98 24.78 8.15 -1.06
N ALA A 99 25.20 9.33 -1.55
CA ALA A 99 25.12 10.56 -0.77
C ALA A 99 23.66 10.90 -0.39
N PRO A 100 23.39 11.42 0.83
CA PRO A 100 22.03 11.71 1.29
C PRO A 100 21.17 12.59 0.37
N SER A 101 21.77 13.60 -0.25
CA SER A 101 21.07 14.48 -1.20
C SER A 101 20.66 13.75 -2.47
N MET A 102 21.52 12.86 -2.98
CA MET A 102 21.23 12.03 -4.15
C MET A 102 20.16 10.99 -3.84
N ALA A 103 20.26 10.30 -2.70
CA ALA A 103 19.26 9.33 -2.28
C ALA A 103 17.87 9.97 -2.13
N ALA A 104 17.79 11.18 -1.56
CA ALA A 104 16.53 11.92 -1.46
C ALA A 104 15.91 12.20 -2.84
N SER A 105 16.72 12.69 -3.79
CA SER A 105 16.27 12.99 -5.15
C SER A 105 15.83 11.73 -5.90
N GLN A 106 16.61 10.65 -5.84
CA GLN A 106 16.30 9.38 -6.51
C GLN A 106 15.02 8.72 -5.98
N CYS A 107 14.71 8.90 -4.69
CA CYS A 107 13.48 8.40 -4.09
C CYS A 107 12.27 9.34 -4.27
N GLY A 108 12.37 10.40 -5.07
CA GLY A 108 11.23 11.25 -5.41
C GLY A 108 10.83 12.24 -4.31
N PHE A 109 11.72 12.56 -3.37
CA PHE A 109 11.51 13.69 -2.47
C PHE A 109 11.73 15.01 -3.23
N GLY A 110 10.77 15.93 -3.08
CA GLY A 110 10.83 17.24 -3.77
C GLY A 110 11.92 18.16 -3.20
N ASP A 111 12.27 17.99 -1.94
CA ASP A 111 13.31 18.76 -1.27
C ASP A 111 13.95 17.94 -0.12
N TYR A 112 15.18 18.32 0.24
CA TYR A 112 15.96 17.61 1.25
C TYR A 112 15.40 17.79 2.67
N SER A 113 14.77 18.92 2.98
CA SER A 113 14.23 19.18 4.33
C SER A 113 13.05 18.25 4.64
N THR A 114 12.17 18.03 3.66
CA THR A 114 11.06 17.06 3.75
C THR A 114 11.60 15.64 3.92
N PHE A 115 12.59 15.26 3.13
CA PHE A 115 13.27 13.97 3.26
C PHE A 115 13.87 13.79 4.66
N TYR A 116 14.68 14.74 5.13
CA TYR A 116 15.39 14.64 6.40
C TYR A 116 14.44 14.47 7.58
N ARG A 117 13.34 15.26 7.60
CA ARG A 117 12.30 15.16 8.63
C ARG A 117 11.61 13.80 8.60
N ALA A 118 11.20 13.33 7.42
CA ALA A 118 10.54 12.04 7.26
C ALA A 118 11.47 10.87 7.64
N TYR A 119 12.73 10.92 7.21
CA TYR A 119 13.74 9.91 7.49
C TYR A 119 13.98 9.76 8.99
N ARG A 120 14.27 10.88 9.66
CA ARG A 120 14.51 10.89 11.12
C ARG A 120 13.27 10.47 11.90
N HIS A 121 12.08 10.89 11.46
CA HIS A 121 10.83 10.50 12.11
C HIS A 121 10.58 8.98 12.02
N LEU A 122 10.82 8.38 10.85
CA LEU A 122 10.54 6.96 10.63
C LEU A 122 11.62 6.04 11.22
N LEU A 123 12.90 6.41 11.12
CA LEU A 123 14.02 5.52 11.43
C LEU A 123 14.75 5.88 12.74
N GLY A 124 14.43 7.01 13.37
CA GLY A 124 15.06 7.45 14.61
C GLY A 124 16.51 7.95 14.48
N GLN A 125 17.10 7.85 13.30
CA GLN A 125 18.47 8.29 13.00
C GLN A 125 18.51 9.19 11.77
N THR A 126 19.63 9.90 11.58
CA THR A 126 19.83 10.79 10.43
C THR A 126 20.32 10.03 9.19
N PRO A 127 20.10 10.56 7.97
CA PRO A 127 20.66 9.99 6.74
C PRO A 127 22.17 9.80 6.80
N SER A 128 22.89 10.79 7.31
CA SER A 128 24.36 10.76 7.43
C SER A 128 24.87 9.66 8.36
N GLN A 129 24.11 9.31 9.41
CA GLN A 129 24.46 8.18 10.30
C GLN A 129 24.27 6.81 9.62
N THR A 130 23.42 6.73 8.60
CA THR A 130 23.18 5.48 7.86
C THR A 130 24.17 5.31 6.71
N THR A 131 24.70 6.42 6.20
CA THR A 131 25.63 6.41 5.07
C THR A 131 26.92 5.72 5.51
N VAL A 132 27.29 4.63 4.84
CA VAL A 132 28.60 4.02 5.05
C VAL A 132 29.64 5.03 4.61
N LYS A 133 30.53 5.44 5.51
CA LYS A 133 31.68 6.25 5.13
C LYS A 133 32.50 5.40 4.16
N GLN A 134 32.59 5.85 2.90
CA GLN A 134 33.64 5.37 2.03
C GLN A 134 34.95 5.83 2.66
N ASP A 135 35.61 4.93 3.39
CA ASP A 135 37.04 5.05 3.64
C ASP A 135 37.71 4.94 2.27
N SER A 136 37.96 6.09 1.65
CA SER A 136 38.82 6.17 0.48
C SER A 136 40.23 5.73 0.89
N PRO A 137 40.84 4.73 0.23
CA PRO A 137 42.25 4.41 0.40
C PRO A 137 43.16 5.54 -0.12
#